data_AF-A0AAU8NHN1-F1
#
_entry.id   AF-A0AAU8NHN1-F1
#
_cell.length_a   1.000
_cell.length_b   1.000
_cell.length_c   1.000
_cell.angle_alpha   90.00
_cell.angle_beta   90.00
_cell.angle_gamma   90.00
#
_symmetry.space_group_name_H-M   'P 1'
#
loop_
_entity.id
_entity.type
_entity.pdbx_description
1 polymer ?
#
loop_
_entity_poly.entity_id
_entity_poly.type
_entity_poly.pdbx_seq_one_letter_code
_entity_poly.pdbx_strand_id
1 'polypeptide(L)'
;MEGFDFEKLNKRNSRKAAEVLRSFIEIEVNEYSKSDIIQFLKHSSVGEELELTDHFIIRKNEDEVLVFNETTEMFVINPEDYRVYVEVSSLIYLINKPWRLNKWTLRISRCYLIE
;
A
#
# COMPACT_ATOMS: atom_id res chain seq x y z
N MET A 1 4.05 -8.68 17.97
CA MET A 1 3.82 -8.45 16.53
C MET A 1 2.71 -7.42 16.44
N GLU A 2 3.08 -6.17 16.21
CA GLU A 2 2.10 -5.10 15.97
C GLU A 2 1.39 -5.39 14.65
N GLY A 3 0.06 -5.31 14.68
CA GLY A 3 -0.78 -5.55 13.51
C GLY A 3 -0.79 -4.34 12.56
N PHE A 4 -1.57 -4.44 11.49
CA PHE A 4 -1.82 -3.32 10.59
C PHE A 4 -2.85 -2.35 11.18
N ASP A 5 -2.50 -1.07 11.31
CA ASP A 5 -3.40 -0.01 11.79
C ASP A 5 -4.05 0.74 10.60
N PHE A 6 -5.30 0.39 10.34
CA PHE A 6 -6.11 1.02 9.27
C PHE A 6 -6.46 2.48 9.56
N GLU A 7 -6.63 2.86 10.82
CA GLU A 7 -6.98 4.23 11.18
C GLU A 7 -5.80 5.17 10.93
N LYS A 8 -4.59 4.73 11.30
CA LYS A 8 -3.35 5.43 11.02
C LYS A 8 -3.10 5.57 9.51
N LEU A 9 -3.35 4.51 8.74
CA LEU A 9 -3.25 4.58 7.28
C LEU A 9 -4.20 5.64 6.70
N ASN A 10 -5.48 5.60 7.08
CA ASN A 10 -6.51 6.50 6.55
C ASN A 10 -6.35 7.96 6.99
N LYS A 11 -5.73 8.22 8.15
CA LYS A 11 -5.42 9.60 8.59
C LYS A 11 -4.37 10.27 7.71
N ARG A 12 -3.43 9.48 7.18
CA ARG A 12 -2.26 9.98 6.45
C ARG A 12 -2.43 9.90 4.94
N ASN A 13 -3.33 9.06 4.47
CA ASN A 13 -3.50 8.76 3.05
C ASN A 13 -4.91 9.11 2.58
N SER A 14 -5.03 9.45 1.29
CA SER A 14 -6.33 9.64 0.68
C SER A 14 -7.17 8.35 0.76
N ARG A 15 -8.49 8.45 0.62
CA ARG A 15 -9.34 7.25 0.51
C ARG A 15 -8.97 6.38 -0.70
N LYS A 16 -8.50 7.00 -1.80
CA LYS A 16 -8.09 6.32 -3.04
C LYS A 16 -6.76 5.59 -2.88
N ALA A 17 -5.88 6.07 -2.00
CA ALA A 17 -4.63 5.40 -1.68
C ALA A 17 -4.86 4.01 -1.06
N ALA A 18 -5.95 3.80 -0.30
CA ALA A 18 -6.31 2.47 0.16
C ALA A 18 -6.64 1.49 -0.99
N GLU A 19 -7.17 1.98 -2.11
CA GLU A 19 -7.45 1.17 -3.30
C GLU A 19 -6.16 0.80 -4.03
N VAL A 20 -5.19 1.71 -4.09
CA VAL A 20 -3.85 1.43 -4.64
C VAL A 20 -3.15 0.36 -3.80
N LEU A 21 -3.19 0.47 -2.47
CA LEU A 21 -2.63 -0.56 -1.60
C LEU A 21 -3.33 -1.92 -1.81
N ARG A 22 -4.65 -1.92 -2.04
CA ARG A 22 -5.41 -3.13 -2.38
C ARG A 22 -4.96 -3.76 -3.67
N SER A 23 -4.92 -2.97 -4.73
CA SER A 23 -4.44 -3.39 -6.04
C SER A 23 -3.03 -3.98 -5.95
N PHE A 24 -2.12 -3.32 -5.26
CA PHE A 24 -0.76 -3.80 -5.02
C PHE A 24 -0.71 -5.19 -4.35
N ILE A 25 -1.47 -5.39 -3.25
CA ILE A 25 -1.49 -6.67 -2.54
C ILE A 25 -2.20 -7.77 -3.35
N GLU A 26 -3.22 -7.43 -4.14
CA GLU A 26 -3.99 -8.41 -4.91
C GLU A 26 -3.30 -8.83 -6.21
N ILE A 27 -2.56 -7.92 -6.84
CA ILE A 27 -1.90 -8.15 -8.14
C ILE A 27 -0.44 -8.51 -7.88
N GLU A 28 0.38 -7.54 -7.48
CA GLU A 28 1.84 -7.70 -7.44
C GLU A 28 2.30 -8.75 -6.44
N VAL A 29 1.71 -8.78 -5.24
CA VAL A 29 2.12 -9.74 -4.21
C VAL A 29 1.71 -11.19 -4.54
N ASN A 30 0.73 -11.37 -5.43
CA ASN A 30 0.30 -12.68 -5.90
C ASN A 30 1.02 -13.12 -7.18
N GLU A 31 1.39 -12.18 -8.05
CA GLU A 31 2.05 -12.45 -9.33
C GLU A 31 3.57 -12.40 -9.24
N TYR A 32 4.12 -11.57 -8.34
CA TYR A 32 5.55 -11.39 -8.13
C TYR A 32 6.08 -12.20 -6.93
N SER A 33 7.40 -12.36 -6.89
CA SER A 33 8.08 -13.05 -5.79
C SER A 33 7.99 -12.24 -4.49
N LYS A 34 7.19 -12.73 -3.53
CA LYS A 34 7.05 -12.11 -2.19
C LYS A 34 8.38 -11.89 -1.49
N SER A 35 9.34 -12.80 -1.69
CA SER A 35 10.67 -12.67 -1.09
C SER A 35 11.39 -11.44 -1.61
N ASP A 36 11.23 -11.10 -2.87
CA ASP A 36 11.96 -10.02 -3.53
C ASP A 36 11.44 -8.67 -3.06
N ILE A 37 10.11 -8.54 -2.96
CA ILE A 37 9.46 -7.37 -2.36
C ILE A 37 9.90 -7.21 -0.90
N ILE A 38 9.89 -8.28 -0.10
CA ILE A 38 10.32 -8.21 1.30
C ILE A 38 11.82 -7.89 1.41
N GLN A 39 12.65 -8.42 0.52
CA GLN A 39 14.09 -8.15 0.48
C GLN A 39 14.34 -6.67 0.19
N PHE A 40 13.66 -6.10 -0.81
CA PHE A 40 13.69 -4.68 -1.07
C PHE A 40 13.28 -3.88 0.17
N LEU A 41 12.12 -4.19 0.76
CA LEU A 41 11.62 -3.47 1.95
C LEU A 41 12.56 -3.50 3.16
N LYS A 42 13.42 -4.51 3.29
CA LYS A 42 14.36 -4.65 4.41
C LYS A 42 15.73 -4.04 4.17
N HIS A 43 16.15 -3.97 2.91
CA HIS A 43 17.55 -3.71 2.56
C HIS A 43 17.75 -2.54 1.62
N SER A 44 16.67 -1.96 1.07
CA SER A 44 16.80 -0.80 0.18
C SER A 44 17.19 0.47 0.93
N SER A 45 18.00 1.27 0.25
CA SER A 45 18.41 2.60 0.73
C SER A 45 17.30 3.62 0.53
N VAL A 46 17.30 4.69 1.31
CA VAL A 46 16.36 5.81 1.11
C VAL A 46 16.50 6.39 -0.31
N GLY A 47 15.38 6.51 -1.02
CA GLY A 47 15.32 6.97 -2.40
C GLY A 47 15.37 5.85 -3.44
N GLU A 48 15.72 4.61 -3.06
CA GLU A 48 15.64 3.47 -3.99
C GLU A 48 14.19 3.14 -4.33
N GLU A 49 14.01 2.68 -5.56
CA GLU A 49 12.72 2.35 -6.17
C GLU A 49 12.73 0.90 -6.63
N LEU A 50 11.61 0.21 -6.40
CA LEU A 50 11.30 -1.08 -6.99
C LEU A 50 10.09 -0.89 -7.91
N GLU A 51 10.34 -1.04 -9.21
CA GLU A 51 9.31 -1.12 -10.25
C GLU A 51 8.80 -2.57 -10.34
N LEU A 52 7.47 -2.71 -10.29
CA LEU A 52 6.77 -3.97 -10.49
C LEU A 52 5.95 -3.86 -11.78
N THR A 53 4.86 -4.61 -11.94
CA THR A 53 4.09 -4.60 -13.19
C THR A 53 3.35 -3.28 -13.38
N ASP A 54 2.45 -2.97 -12.45
CA ASP A 54 1.60 -1.78 -12.47
C ASP A 54 1.92 -0.82 -11.30
N HIS A 55 2.71 -1.29 -10.33
CA HIS A 55 2.98 -0.55 -9.10
C HIS A 55 4.47 -0.31 -8.89
N PHE A 56 4.75 0.76 -8.15
CA PHE A 56 6.07 1.18 -7.76
C PHE A 56 6.15 1.28 -6.25
N ILE A 57 7.31 0.94 -5.69
CA ILE A 57 7.63 1.12 -4.27
C ILE A 57 8.88 1.96 -4.14
N ILE A 58 8.79 3.12 -3.48
CA ILE A 58 9.95 3.98 -3.20
C ILE A 58 10.22 4.01 -1.69
N ARG A 59 11.47 3.79 -1.30
CA ARG A 59 11.92 3.98 0.08
C ARG A 59 11.96 5.46 0.44
N LYS A 60 11.13 5.92 1.39
CA LYS A 60 11.09 7.34 1.77
C LYS A 60 11.95 7.67 2.97
N ASN A 61 12.02 6.76 3.94
CA ASN A 61 12.89 6.86 5.12
C ASN A 61 13.14 5.46 5.68
N GLU A 62 13.67 5.35 6.90
CA GLU A 62 13.99 4.05 7.53
C GLU A 62 12.76 3.22 7.87
N ASP A 63 11.60 3.84 8.06
CA ASP A 63 10.39 3.17 8.54
C ASP A 63 9.25 3.16 7.52
N GLU A 64 9.36 3.93 6.43
CA GLU A 64 8.27 4.19 5.51
C GLU A 64 8.66 4.02 4.03
N VAL A 65 7.69 3.50 3.28
CA VAL A 65 7.71 3.47 1.82
C VAL A 65 6.50 4.17 1.24
N LEU A 66 6.67 4.64 0.00
CA LEU A 66 5.60 5.10 -0.85
C LEU A 66 5.26 4.00 -1.85
N VAL A 67 3.99 3.61 -1.93
CA VAL A 67 3.44 2.72 -2.96
C VAL A 67 2.55 3.54 -3.89
N PHE A 68 2.68 3.39 -5.20
CA PHE A 68 1.82 4.07 -6.17
C PHE A 68 1.64 3.24 -7.44
N ASN A 69 0.68 3.63 -8.28
CA ASN A 69 0.38 3.02 -9.57
C ASN A 69 0.32 4.14 -10.63
N GLU A 70 1.17 4.06 -11.65
CA GLU A 70 1.26 5.07 -12.73
C GLU A 70 0.30 4.81 -13.90
N THR A 71 -0.22 3.58 -14.03
CA THR A 71 -1.07 3.17 -15.16
C THR A 71 -2.53 3.56 -15.00
N THR A 72 -2.94 3.96 -13.79
CA THR A 72 -4.30 4.45 -13.55
C THR A 72 -4.48 5.79 -14.28
N GLU A 73 -5.43 5.90 -15.22
CA GLU A 73 -5.72 7.14 -15.97
C GLU A 73 -5.87 8.38 -15.06
N MET A 74 -6.35 8.15 -13.84
CA MET A 74 -6.55 9.17 -12.82
C MET A 74 -5.26 9.65 -12.14
N PHE A 75 -4.14 8.91 -12.24
CA PHE A 75 -2.81 9.31 -11.74
C PHE A 75 -2.34 10.59 -12.41
N VAL A 76 -2.57 10.73 -13.72
CA VAL A 76 -2.21 11.92 -14.51
C VAL A 76 -2.95 13.16 -14.02
N ILE A 77 -4.17 12.99 -13.50
CA ILE A 77 -5.03 14.10 -13.08
C ILE A 77 -4.74 14.51 -11.64
N ASN A 78 -4.55 13.55 -10.72
CA ASN A 78 -4.26 13.84 -9.32
C ASN A 78 -3.34 12.78 -8.69
N PRO A 79 -2.01 12.88 -8.89
CA PRO A 79 -1.08 11.82 -8.51
C PRO A 79 -1.02 11.57 -7.00
N GLU A 80 -1.21 12.60 -6.17
CA GLU A 80 -1.18 12.48 -4.71
C GLU A 80 -2.31 11.60 -4.16
N ASP A 81 -3.44 11.53 -4.85
CA ASP A 81 -4.55 10.66 -4.45
C ASP A 81 -4.19 9.17 -4.58
N TYR A 82 -3.24 8.83 -5.45
CA TYR A 82 -2.83 7.46 -5.78
C TYR A 82 -1.47 7.09 -5.16
N ARG A 83 -1.01 7.90 -4.22
CA ARG A 83 0.21 7.70 -3.45
C ARG A 83 -0.14 7.19 -2.04
N VAL A 84 0.46 6.07 -1.66
CA VAL A 84 0.24 5.44 -0.36
C VAL A 84 1.52 5.45 0.45
N TYR A 85 1.55 6.26 1.50
CA TYR A 85 2.58 6.21 2.52
C TYR A 85 2.23 5.12 3.54
N VAL A 86 3.10 4.12 3.64
CA VAL A 86 2.88 2.96 4.50
C VAL A 86 4.18 2.57 5.20
N GLU A 87 4.06 2.23 6.48
CA GLU A 87 5.20 1.73 7.24
C GLU A 87 5.68 0.40 6.68
N VAL A 88 6.99 0.21 6.66
CA VAL A 88 7.66 -0.98 6.15
C VAL A 88 7.19 -2.22 6.88
N SER A 89 7.11 -2.14 8.21
CA SER A 89 6.60 -3.22 9.07
C SER A 89 5.16 -3.57 8.74
N SER A 90 4.31 -2.55 8.54
CA SER A 90 2.90 -2.68 8.15
C SER A 90 2.74 -3.34 6.78
N LEU A 91 3.55 -2.94 5.79
CA LEU A 91 3.52 -3.52 4.45
C LEU A 91 4.00 -4.98 4.44
N ILE A 92 5.10 -5.27 5.16
CA ILE A 92 5.58 -6.66 5.34
C ILE A 92 4.52 -7.52 6.03
N TYR A 93 3.81 -6.99 7.01
CA TYR A 93 2.69 -7.69 7.64
C TYR A 93 1.60 -8.03 6.63
N LEU A 94 1.17 -7.06 5.81
CA LEU A 94 0.14 -7.28 4.77
C LEU A 94 0.56 -8.30 3.70
N ILE A 95 1.83 -8.28 3.26
CA ILE A 95 2.37 -9.25 2.29
C ILE A 95 2.30 -10.68 2.84
N ASN A 96 2.67 -10.86 4.11
CA ASN A 96 2.70 -12.17 4.76
C ASN A 96 1.32 -12.66 5.22
N LYS A 97 0.40 -11.74 5.49
CA LYS A 97 -0.99 -12.03 5.85
C LYS A 97 -1.90 -11.45 4.78
N PRO A 98 -1.92 -12.08 3.58
CA PRO A 98 -2.70 -11.58 2.45
C PRO A 98 -4.14 -11.39 2.88
N TRP A 99 -4.69 -10.27 2.41
CA TRP A 99 -5.99 -9.73 2.74
C TRP A 99 -7.10 -10.80 2.71
N ARG A 100 -7.38 -11.47 3.84
CA ARG A 100 -8.65 -12.18 4.03
C ARG A 100 -9.68 -11.18 4.56
N LEU A 101 -10.09 -10.24 3.70
CA LEU A 101 -11.29 -9.44 3.91
C LEU A 101 -12.50 -10.36 3.84
N ASN A 102 -12.83 -11.03 4.95
CA ASN A 102 -14.23 -11.32 5.19
C ASN A 102 -14.99 -10.01 4.99
N LYS A 103 -16.07 -10.04 4.20
CA LYS A 103 -17.00 -8.97 3.76
C LYS A 103 -17.40 -7.86 4.78
N TRP A 104 -16.86 -7.88 5.99
CA TRP A 104 -17.25 -7.09 7.16
C TRP A 104 -16.47 -5.78 7.36
N THR A 105 -15.24 -5.63 6.89
CA THR A 105 -14.47 -4.38 7.06
C THR A 105 -14.87 -3.26 6.08
N LEU A 106 -15.66 -3.58 5.05
CA LEU A 106 -16.39 -2.60 4.24
C LEU A 106 -17.42 -1.78 5.04
N ARG A 107 -17.76 -2.18 6.29
CA ARG A 107 -18.57 -1.35 7.19
C ARG A 107 -17.84 -0.10 7.67
N ILE A 108 -16.51 -0.10 7.75
CA ILE A 108 -15.75 1.11 8.14
C ILE A 108 -15.88 2.17 7.04
N SER A 109 -16.03 1.76 5.78
CA SER A 109 -16.24 2.67 4.64
C SER A 109 -17.69 3.17 4.46
N ARG A 110 -18.65 2.66 5.25
CA ARG A 110 -20.05 3.11 5.25
C ARG A 110 -20.42 3.95 6.47
N CYS A 111 -19.67 3.88 7.57
CA CYS A 111 -19.95 4.68 8.76
C CYS A 111 -19.35 6.10 8.75
N TYR A 112 -18.51 6.45 7.76
CA TYR A 112 -18.05 7.83 7.54
C TYR A 112 -18.68 8.49 6.30
N LEU A 113 -19.82 7.95 5.85
CA LEU A 113 -20.69 8.55 4.83
C LEU A 113 -22.07 8.79 5.47
N ILE A 114 -22.12 9.74 6.40
CA ILE A 114 -23.22 10.67 6.72
C ILE A 114 -22.61 11.62 7.75
N GLU A 115 -22.12 12.77 7.29
CA GLU A 115 -22.56 14.12 7.68
C GLU A 115 -22.18 15.08 6.55
#